data_AF-A0A3D3YUP3-F1
#
_entry.id   AF-A0A3D3YUP3-F1
#
_cell.length_a   1.000
_cell.length_b   1.000
_cell.length_c   1.000
_cell.angle_alpha   90.00
_cell.angle_beta   90.00
_cell.angle_gamma   90.00
#
_symmetry.space_group_name_H-M   'P 1'
#
loop_
_entity.id
_entity.type
_entity.pdbx_description
1 polymer ?
#
loop_
_entity_poly.entity_id
_entity_poly.type
_entity_poly.pdbx_seq_one_letter_code
_entity_poly.pdbx_strand_id
1 'polypeptide(L)'
;LGYRAGLELDRLEESYSKLREYASTPNILMPSGSGSMPPQPEVIGAVSDWNATHPDIRMVIASPEEFFEALERTGKSFEVAKGELYDDELVNVFPQVCASRTWIVQNMRECEGLLATCEEFATIAWLLGARYPAQKLHRAWKQILFIAFHDIITGCGVDEIYREAEEIFASLKEETSQVLSAALGYIARKVNTRGEGVMVFNPMPWEVRDRVETGSEKTRVGFMVDAPPLGYKVYNTLPEDIDSEDRIVETDEAELENSFFRVKVDRNSGIIEVFDRGTGKLLVRGNELVIEDESGDLYYHRCRFADLIKSESGDGLQYGSFKPRSFRVEKGKLTSKVIFEDEYYCLTWPYRLKERFPPLLYRHKTLDIHKEVIIFRDIPRIEFITRIDNSYPNIRLRVKFDTGIKRKVYFRETQFGVISEPTEYFSRTAGAKPSAIPNFMSWFDLDNGTRGITFMNRGLPALEIKDGSVYITLFRSVYGLSADGVAGPLVPTPDALELRKFTFEYAIEPHEGDWRQARMYRRAQDYHHRLLPLQANYSGDLPGELSFLELKPDNLILSALKKAEGEDRVILRFFETRGEATGAELRVFKPVKRAWTVNLLEQEAQSLEVDAQTLKLQVKPFEIVTLKLEF
;
A
#
# COMPACT_ATOMS: atom_id res chain seq x y z
N LEU A 1 -4.78 20.05 -24.04
CA LEU A 1 -6.22 20.18 -23.71
C LEU A 1 -6.39 19.66 -22.28
N GLY A 2 -6.18 20.51 -21.27
CA GLY A 2 -6.35 20.14 -19.86
C GLY A 2 -7.79 20.42 -19.41
N TYR A 3 -8.38 19.54 -18.58
CA TYR A 3 -9.67 19.66 -17.87
C TYR A 3 -10.92 20.09 -18.67
N ARG A 4 -10.78 20.23 -19.99
CA ARG A 4 -11.80 20.48 -20.99
C ARG A 4 -11.58 19.49 -22.12
N ALA A 5 -11.87 18.23 -21.84
CA ALA A 5 -12.00 17.21 -22.89
C ALA A 5 -13.33 17.35 -23.65
N GLY A 6 -14.18 18.30 -23.25
CA GLY A 6 -15.48 18.53 -23.85
C GLY A 6 -15.43 19.39 -25.10
N LEU A 7 -16.04 18.86 -26.15
CA LEU A 7 -16.52 19.55 -27.35
C LEU A 7 -16.95 21.00 -27.07
N GLU A 8 -16.09 21.97 -27.38
CA GLU A 8 -16.49 23.38 -27.51
C GLU A 8 -17.23 23.49 -28.85
N LEU A 9 -18.58 23.56 -28.81
CA LEU A 9 -19.43 23.51 -30.00
C LEU A 9 -19.14 24.65 -30.99
N ASP A 10 -18.61 25.76 -30.51
CA ASP A 10 -18.15 26.91 -31.30
C ASP A 10 -16.76 26.69 -31.94
N ARG A 11 -16.06 25.61 -31.59
CA ARG A 11 -14.70 25.26 -32.05
C ARG A 11 -14.62 23.82 -32.55
N LEU A 12 -15.70 23.31 -33.12
CA LEU A 12 -15.75 21.97 -33.72
C LEU A 12 -14.68 21.77 -34.79
N GLU A 13 -14.49 22.75 -35.68
CA GLU A 13 -13.52 22.69 -36.78
C GLU A 13 -12.08 22.55 -36.29
N GLU A 14 -11.73 23.33 -35.27
CA GLU A 14 -10.41 23.28 -34.65
C GLU A 14 -10.18 21.95 -33.91
N SER A 15 -11.21 21.48 -33.20
CA SER A 15 -11.16 20.21 -32.47
C SER A 15 -10.99 19.04 -33.44
N TYR A 16 -11.77 19.02 -34.52
CA TYR A 16 -11.67 18.03 -35.59
C TYR A 16 -10.27 18.05 -36.21
N SER A 17 -9.77 19.22 -36.60
CA SER A 17 -8.46 19.37 -37.23
C SER A 17 -7.34 18.81 -36.35
N LYS A 18 -7.35 19.14 -35.05
CA LYS A 18 -6.38 18.61 -34.08
C LYS A 18 -6.50 17.10 -33.90
N LEU A 19 -7.71 16.58 -33.68
CA LEU A 19 -7.89 15.15 -33.42
C LEU A 19 -7.58 14.31 -34.65
N ARG A 20 -7.84 14.82 -35.86
CA ARG A 20 -7.49 14.20 -37.13
C ARG A 20 -5.99 13.95 -37.27
N GLU A 21 -5.14 14.84 -36.77
CA GLU A 21 -3.68 14.67 -36.83
C GLU A 21 -3.19 13.43 -36.07
N TYR A 22 -3.89 13.05 -34.99
CA TYR A 22 -3.57 11.88 -34.16
C TYR A 22 -4.40 10.64 -34.53
N ALA A 23 -5.44 10.80 -35.34
CA ALA A 23 -6.33 9.71 -35.70
C ALA A 23 -5.64 8.70 -36.61
N SER A 24 -5.59 7.46 -36.15
CA SER A 24 -5.01 6.36 -36.91
C SER A 24 -6.01 5.74 -37.91
N THR A 25 -7.30 6.08 -37.83
CA THR A 25 -8.34 5.62 -38.76
C THR A 25 -9.21 6.80 -39.22
N PRO A 26 -10.06 6.62 -40.25
CA PRO A 26 -11.06 7.63 -40.62
C PRO A 26 -12.10 7.94 -39.52
N ASN A 27 -12.24 7.08 -38.50
CA ASN A 27 -13.13 7.31 -37.37
C ASN A 27 -12.39 8.15 -36.32
N ILE A 28 -12.91 9.35 -36.04
CA ILE A 28 -12.32 10.32 -35.10
C ILE A 28 -13.25 10.45 -33.89
N LEU A 29 -12.73 10.16 -32.70
CA LEU A 29 -13.47 10.33 -31.45
C LEU A 29 -13.44 11.79 -31.01
N MET A 30 -14.61 12.41 -30.87
CA MET A 30 -14.77 13.76 -30.33
C MET A 30 -15.63 13.71 -29.06
N PRO A 31 -15.04 13.67 -27.85
CA PRO A 31 -15.79 13.53 -26.62
C PRO A 31 -16.73 14.72 -26.36
N SER A 32 -18.02 14.44 -26.19
CA SER A 32 -19.04 15.45 -25.88
C SER A 32 -19.27 15.52 -24.36
N GLY A 33 -18.49 16.38 -23.70
CA GLY A 33 -18.61 16.65 -22.26
C GLY A 33 -17.29 16.79 -21.53
N SER A 34 -17.33 17.39 -20.34
CA SER A 34 -16.18 17.52 -19.43
C SER A 34 -16.60 17.19 -17.99
N GLY A 35 -15.64 17.25 -17.06
CA GLY A 35 -15.92 17.10 -15.63
C GLY A 35 -17.06 18.00 -15.17
N SER A 36 -18.08 17.41 -14.55
CA SER A 36 -19.27 18.10 -14.01
C SER A 36 -20.10 18.89 -15.03
N MET A 37 -20.00 18.58 -16.33
CA MET A 37 -20.79 19.25 -17.36
C MET A 37 -22.17 18.58 -17.53
N PRO A 38 -23.29 19.34 -17.52
CA PRO A 38 -24.59 18.78 -17.84
C PRO A 38 -24.66 18.36 -19.31
N PRO A 39 -25.60 17.47 -19.69
CA PRO A 39 -25.89 17.19 -21.09
C PRO A 39 -26.19 18.48 -21.86
N GLN A 40 -25.67 18.59 -23.10
CA GLN A 40 -25.79 19.76 -23.97
C GLN A 40 -26.81 19.50 -25.08
N PRO A 41 -28.06 20.01 -24.99
CA PRO A 41 -29.09 19.80 -26.02
C PRO A 41 -28.69 20.34 -27.40
N GLU A 42 -27.82 21.34 -27.44
CA GLU A 42 -27.33 22.02 -28.65
C GLU A 42 -26.49 21.12 -29.55
N VAL A 43 -25.95 20.01 -29.01
CA VAL A 43 -25.14 19.04 -29.76
C VAL A 43 -25.89 18.52 -30.99
N ILE A 44 -27.20 18.32 -30.90
CA ILE A 44 -28.02 17.82 -32.03
C ILE A 44 -28.00 18.84 -33.18
N GLY A 45 -28.20 20.12 -32.87
CA GLY A 45 -28.15 21.21 -33.84
C GLY A 45 -26.76 21.33 -34.46
N ALA A 46 -25.72 21.33 -33.62
CA ALA A 46 -24.34 21.46 -34.07
C ALA A 46 -23.91 20.31 -35.01
N VAL A 47 -24.33 19.07 -34.74
CA VAL A 47 -24.07 17.92 -35.63
C VAL A 47 -24.84 18.04 -36.94
N SER A 48 -26.08 18.54 -36.91
CA SER A 48 -26.87 18.80 -38.12
C SER A 48 -26.20 19.87 -38.98
N ASP A 49 -25.78 20.97 -38.38
CA ASP A 49 -25.11 22.09 -39.07
C ASP A 49 -23.76 21.66 -39.63
N TRP A 50 -22.98 20.87 -38.89
CA TRP A 50 -21.74 20.27 -39.37
C TRP A 50 -21.98 19.44 -40.63
N ASN A 51 -22.93 18.51 -40.57
CA ASN A 51 -23.23 17.62 -41.69
C ASN A 51 -23.81 18.35 -42.92
N ALA A 52 -24.47 19.50 -42.71
CA ALA A 52 -24.94 20.35 -43.80
C ALA A 52 -23.80 21.14 -44.48
N THR A 53 -22.73 21.45 -43.72
CA THR A 53 -21.61 22.29 -44.18
C THR A 53 -20.38 21.49 -44.63
N HIS A 54 -20.25 20.23 -44.21
CA HIS A 54 -19.09 19.36 -44.48
C HIS A 54 -19.52 18.06 -45.20
N PRO A 55 -19.79 18.10 -46.52
CA PRO A 55 -20.32 16.95 -47.26
C PRO A 55 -19.38 15.73 -47.26
N ASP A 56 -18.08 15.95 -47.13
CA ASP A 56 -17.06 14.89 -47.14
C ASP A 56 -16.78 14.27 -45.76
N ILE A 57 -17.29 14.87 -44.68
CA ILE A 57 -17.01 14.48 -43.30
C ILE A 57 -18.32 14.36 -42.52
N ARG A 58 -18.72 13.11 -42.26
CA ARG A 58 -19.93 12.83 -41.51
C ARG A 58 -19.67 12.78 -40.00
N MET A 59 -20.36 13.64 -39.25
CA MET A 59 -20.41 13.61 -37.79
C MET A 59 -21.64 12.84 -37.31
N VAL A 60 -21.45 11.98 -36.31
CA VAL A 60 -22.51 11.12 -35.74
C VAL A 60 -22.43 11.19 -34.21
N ILE A 61 -23.59 11.32 -33.56
CA ILE A 61 -23.69 11.12 -32.11
C ILE A 61 -23.69 9.61 -31.88
N ALA A 62 -22.63 9.11 -31.25
CA ALA A 62 -22.39 7.69 -31.05
C ALA A 62 -22.04 7.38 -29.59
N SER A 63 -22.37 6.18 -29.17
CA SER A 63 -21.87 5.58 -27.93
C SER A 63 -20.40 5.14 -28.09
N PRO A 64 -19.67 4.91 -26.98
CA PRO A 64 -18.34 4.30 -27.04
C PRO A 64 -18.32 2.96 -27.77
N GLU A 65 -19.35 2.12 -27.57
CA GLU A 65 -19.49 0.81 -28.22
C GLU A 65 -19.52 0.93 -29.76
N GLU A 66 -20.40 1.78 -30.30
CA GLU A 66 -20.50 2.01 -31.75
C GLU A 66 -19.17 2.54 -32.35
N PHE A 67 -18.45 3.38 -31.60
CA PHE A 67 -17.14 3.88 -32.02
C PHE A 67 -16.09 2.76 -32.09
N PHE A 68 -15.99 1.91 -31.06
CA PHE A 68 -15.04 0.80 -31.05
C PHE A 68 -15.37 -0.25 -32.11
N GLU A 69 -16.66 -0.57 -32.33
CA GLU A 69 -17.06 -1.43 -33.45
C GLU A 69 -16.65 -0.84 -34.81
N ALA A 70 -16.81 0.48 -34.99
CA ALA A 70 -16.40 1.15 -36.22
C ALA A 70 -14.87 1.11 -36.41
N LEU A 71 -14.08 1.20 -35.33
CA LEU A 71 -12.63 1.01 -35.36
C LEU A 71 -12.27 -0.43 -35.75
N GLU A 72 -12.90 -1.44 -35.15
CA GLU A 72 -12.63 -2.85 -35.44
C GLU A 72 -12.93 -3.21 -36.90
N ARG A 73 -14.03 -2.67 -37.46
CA ARG A 73 -14.39 -2.84 -38.88
C ARG A 73 -13.32 -2.32 -39.85
N THR A 74 -12.43 -1.42 -39.42
CA THR A 74 -11.32 -0.96 -40.27
C THR A 74 -10.26 -2.04 -40.51
N GLY A 75 -10.22 -3.08 -39.66
CA GLY A 75 -9.21 -4.14 -39.72
C GLY A 75 -7.78 -3.65 -39.46
N LYS A 76 -7.60 -2.42 -38.98
CA LYS A 76 -6.28 -1.85 -38.71
C LYS A 76 -5.64 -2.51 -37.49
N SER A 77 -4.38 -2.92 -37.63
CA SER A 77 -3.54 -3.28 -36.48
C SER A 77 -2.95 -2.02 -35.85
N PHE A 78 -3.05 -1.91 -34.52
CA PHE A 78 -2.47 -0.81 -33.75
C PHE A 78 -1.11 -1.19 -33.16
N GLU A 79 -0.31 -0.18 -32.83
CA GLU A 79 0.90 -0.37 -32.05
C GLU A 79 0.55 -0.83 -30.63
N VAL A 80 1.35 -1.74 -30.07
CA VAL A 80 1.12 -2.31 -28.74
C VAL A 80 2.08 -1.67 -27.75
N ALA A 81 1.55 -0.83 -26.85
CA ALA A 81 2.24 -0.39 -25.65
C ALA A 81 2.20 -1.51 -24.59
N LYS A 82 3.28 -1.67 -23.81
CA LYS A 82 3.41 -2.72 -22.77
C LYS A 82 3.83 -2.10 -21.44
N GLY A 83 3.29 -2.63 -20.34
CA GLY A 83 3.59 -2.19 -18.98
C GLY A 83 2.65 -1.07 -18.51
N GLU A 84 3.01 -0.44 -17.39
CA GLU A 84 2.23 0.68 -16.84
C GLU A 84 2.43 1.96 -17.66
N LEU A 85 1.36 2.76 -17.73
CA LEU A 85 1.34 4.06 -18.40
C LEU A 85 1.74 5.19 -17.42
N TYR A 86 2.89 5.03 -16.79
CA TYR A 86 3.54 6.05 -15.97
C TYR A 86 4.54 6.83 -16.83
N ASP A 87 4.02 7.64 -17.73
CA ASP A 87 4.81 8.34 -18.74
C ASP A 87 4.31 9.78 -18.90
N ASP A 88 5.02 10.72 -18.29
CA ASP A 88 4.71 12.16 -18.36
C ASP A 88 4.79 12.73 -19.79
N GLU A 89 5.32 11.97 -20.76
CA GLU A 89 5.28 12.34 -22.18
C GLU A 89 3.93 12.01 -22.83
N LEU A 90 3.24 10.99 -22.34
CA LEU A 90 1.99 10.49 -22.90
C LEU A 90 0.77 10.92 -22.10
N VAL A 91 0.89 10.97 -20.76
CA VAL A 91 -0.21 11.24 -19.84
C VAL A 91 0.32 12.10 -18.69
N ASN A 92 -0.39 13.16 -18.32
CA ASN A 92 -0.08 13.87 -17.09
C ASN A 92 -0.35 12.96 -15.89
N VAL A 93 0.69 12.54 -15.18
CA VAL A 93 0.56 11.75 -13.96
C VAL A 93 0.81 12.63 -12.73
N PHE A 94 0.11 12.34 -11.63
CA PHE A 94 0.21 13.09 -10.37
C PHE A 94 0.72 12.19 -9.23
N PRO A 95 1.97 11.68 -9.26
CA PRO A 95 2.51 10.77 -8.25
C PRO A 95 2.34 11.22 -6.81
N GLN A 96 2.49 12.52 -6.60
CA GLN A 96 2.72 13.07 -5.26
C GLN A 96 1.43 13.25 -4.46
N VAL A 97 0.28 13.02 -5.11
CA VAL A 97 -1.03 13.01 -4.45
C VAL A 97 -1.13 11.92 -3.39
N CYS A 98 -0.40 10.81 -3.55
CA CYS A 98 -0.46 9.68 -2.62
C CYS A 98 0.20 9.96 -1.25
N ALA A 99 0.77 11.15 -1.06
CA ALA A 99 1.31 11.65 0.21
C ALA A 99 0.59 12.91 0.74
N SER A 100 -0.52 13.31 0.09
CA SER A 100 -1.40 14.36 0.58
C SER A 100 -2.53 13.73 1.40
N ARG A 101 -2.78 14.24 2.61
CA ARG A 101 -3.75 13.65 3.54
C ARG A 101 -3.46 12.16 3.76
N THR A 102 -2.20 11.82 4.09
CA THR A 102 -1.71 10.43 4.17
C THR A 102 -2.62 9.52 5.01
N TRP A 103 -3.31 10.06 6.02
CA TRP A 103 -4.27 9.30 6.82
C TRP A 103 -5.33 8.58 5.98
N ILE A 104 -5.74 9.10 4.81
CA ILE A 104 -6.71 8.44 3.93
C ILE A 104 -6.13 7.14 3.38
N VAL A 105 -4.90 7.19 2.87
CA VAL A 105 -4.22 6.03 2.31
C VAL A 105 -3.94 4.99 3.41
N GLN A 106 -3.56 5.44 4.61
CA GLN A 106 -3.39 4.55 5.77
C GLN A 106 -4.70 3.83 6.13
N ASN A 107 -5.81 4.58 6.23
CA ASN A 107 -7.10 3.98 6.55
C ASN A 107 -7.62 3.08 5.43
N MET A 108 -7.39 3.43 4.15
CA MET A 108 -7.73 2.59 3.00
C MET A 108 -6.98 1.26 3.06
N ARG A 109 -5.66 1.28 3.27
CA ARG A 109 -4.84 0.07 3.36
C ARG A 109 -5.28 -0.83 4.53
N GLU A 110 -5.59 -0.24 5.67
CA GLU A 110 -6.10 -0.96 6.84
C GLU A 110 -7.47 -1.60 6.57
N CYS A 111 -8.42 -0.83 6.01
CA CYS A 111 -9.77 -1.33 5.70
C CYS A 111 -9.75 -2.39 4.60
N GLU A 112 -8.90 -2.26 3.58
CA GLU A 112 -8.72 -3.26 2.52
C GLU A 112 -8.27 -4.61 3.12
N GLY A 113 -7.24 -4.58 3.97
CA GLY A 113 -6.74 -5.78 4.65
C GLY A 113 -7.78 -6.42 5.58
N LEU A 114 -8.51 -5.61 6.37
CA LEU A 114 -9.59 -6.09 7.24
C LEU A 114 -10.75 -6.70 6.43
N LEU A 115 -11.16 -6.04 5.35
CA LEU A 115 -12.26 -6.50 4.50
C LEU A 115 -11.94 -7.83 3.82
N ALA A 116 -10.74 -7.96 3.24
CA ALA A 116 -10.29 -9.22 2.65
C ALA A 116 -10.26 -10.36 3.70
N THR A 117 -9.61 -10.12 4.84
CA THR A 117 -9.47 -11.12 5.91
C THR A 117 -10.83 -11.53 6.51
N CYS A 118 -11.75 -10.58 6.70
CA CYS A 118 -13.08 -10.89 7.21
C CYS A 118 -13.93 -11.68 6.22
N GLU A 119 -13.80 -11.42 4.91
CA GLU A 119 -14.52 -12.15 3.87
C GLU A 119 -14.00 -13.59 3.74
N GLU A 120 -12.69 -13.78 3.83
CA GLU A 120 -12.02 -15.09 3.88
C GLU A 120 -12.59 -15.93 5.03
N PHE A 121 -12.50 -15.46 6.27
CA PHE A 121 -12.97 -16.22 7.42
C PHE A 121 -14.49 -16.34 7.48
N ALA A 122 -15.26 -15.37 6.97
CA ALA A 122 -16.71 -15.50 6.82
C ALA A 122 -17.09 -16.62 5.85
N THR A 123 -16.31 -16.79 4.77
CA THR A 123 -16.48 -17.89 3.80
C THR A 123 -16.16 -19.24 4.44
N ILE A 124 -15.06 -19.34 5.18
CA ILE A 124 -14.72 -20.55 5.94
C ILE A 124 -15.79 -20.89 6.97
N ALA A 125 -16.25 -19.90 7.75
CA ALA A 125 -17.31 -20.10 8.72
C ALA A 125 -18.62 -20.56 8.05
N TRP A 126 -18.97 -19.99 6.89
CA TRP A 126 -20.13 -20.42 6.10
C TRP A 126 -20.00 -21.87 5.63
N LEU A 127 -18.83 -22.27 5.10
CA LEU A 127 -18.57 -23.66 4.74
C LEU A 127 -18.71 -24.60 5.94
N LEU A 128 -18.41 -24.14 7.16
CA LEU A 128 -18.60 -24.90 8.40
C LEU A 128 -20.03 -24.88 8.96
N GLY A 129 -20.95 -24.17 8.31
CA GLY A 129 -22.38 -24.11 8.63
C GLY A 129 -22.86 -22.79 9.25
N ALA A 130 -22.05 -21.73 9.26
CA ALA A 130 -22.51 -20.41 9.65
C ALA A 130 -23.36 -19.76 8.55
N ARG A 131 -24.10 -18.70 8.90
CA ARG A 131 -24.75 -17.85 7.90
C ARG A 131 -23.73 -16.88 7.32
N TYR A 132 -23.65 -16.79 5.98
CA TYR A 132 -22.79 -15.82 5.31
C TYR A 132 -23.35 -14.39 5.44
N PRO A 133 -22.57 -13.39 5.88
CA PRO A 133 -23.04 -12.03 6.13
C PRO A 133 -23.07 -11.17 4.84
N ALA A 134 -23.71 -11.67 3.78
CA ALA A 134 -23.69 -11.07 2.43
C ALA A 134 -24.03 -9.57 2.40
N GLN A 135 -25.09 -9.15 3.10
CA GLN A 135 -25.53 -7.75 3.09
C GLN A 135 -24.52 -6.80 3.75
N LYS A 136 -23.85 -7.24 4.83
CA LYS A 136 -22.83 -6.43 5.51
C LYS A 136 -21.59 -6.28 4.63
N LEU A 137 -21.12 -7.40 4.05
CA LEU A 137 -19.96 -7.39 3.14
C LEU A 137 -20.24 -6.56 1.89
N HIS A 138 -21.44 -6.67 1.30
CA HIS A 138 -21.85 -5.86 0.15
C HIS A 138 -21.84 -4.36 0.45
N ARG A 139 -22.34 -3.96 1.62
CA ARG A 139 -22.29 -2.56 2.06
C ARG A 139 -20.84 -2.09 2.26
N ALA A 140 -20.01 -2.88 2.93
CA ALA A 140 -18.61 -2.56 3.15
C ALA A 140 -17.83 -2.42 1.83
N TRP A 141 -18.04 -3.33 0.87
CA TRP A 141 -17.47 -3.23 -0.47
C TRP A 141 -17.92 -1.96 -1.21
N LYS A 142 -19.20 -1.56 -1.11
CA LYS A 142 -19.65 -0.29 -1.69
C LYS A 142 -19.01 0.93 -1.05
N GLN A 143 -18.88 0.93 0.28
CA GLN A 143 -18.25 2.01 1.04
C GLN A 143 -16.76 2.16 0.68
N ILE A 144 -15.99 1.07 0.66
CA ILE A 144 -14.57 1.16 0.33
C ILE A 144 -14.34 1.55 -1.15
N LEU A 145 -15.20 1.08 -2.07
CA LEU A 145 -15.15 1.49 -3.49
C LEU A 145 -15.52 2.95 -3.69
N PHE A 146 -16.39 3.51 -2.85
CA PHE A 146 -16.68 4.95 -2.84
C PHE A 146 -15.44 5.75 -2.44
N ILE A 147 -14.71 5.32 -1.41
CA ILE A 147 -13.43 5.92 -1.02
C ILE A 147 -12.36 5.77 -2.10
N ALA A 148 -12.37 4.66 -2.85
CA ALA A 148 -11.43 4.42 -3.95
C ALA A 148 -11.61 5.36 -5.16
N PHE A 149 -12.63 6.23 -5.15
CA PHE A 149 -12.74 7.30 -6.13
C PHE A 149 -11.49 8.18 -6.09
N HIS A 150 -10.89 8.45 -7.26
CA HIS A 150 -9.57 9.06 -7.36
C HIS A 150 -9.44 10.33 -6.52
N ASP A 151 -10.36 11.30 -6.63
CA ASP A 151 -10.27 12.54 -5.85
C ASP A 151 -10.36 12.36 -4.33
N ILE A 152 -10.98 11.26 -3.85
CA ILE A 152 -11.09 10.95 -2.42
C ILE A 152 -9.82 10.23 -1.95
N ILE A 153 -9.43 9.11 -2.57
CA ILE A 153 -8.26 8.33 -2.12
C ILE A 153 -6.95 9.12 -2.25
N THR A 154 -6.86 10.01 -3.25
CA THR A 154 -5.68 10.86 -3.43
C THR A 154 -5.70 12.12 -2.57
N GLY A 155 -6.76 12.35 -1.79
CA GLY A 155 -6.84 13.50 -0.90
C GLY A 155 -6.95 14.85 -1.62
N CYS A 156 -7.29 14.86 -2.92
CA CYS A 156 -7.24 16.02 -3.82
C CYS A 156 -8.53 16.87 -3.88
N GLY A 157 -9.36 16.78 -2.85
CA GLY A 157 -10.65 17.47 -2.75
C GLY A 157 -10.66 18.60 -1.73
N VAL A 158 -11.81 19.28 -1.62
CA VAL A 158 -12.09 20.26 -0.57
C VAL A 158 -12.29 19.58 0.79
N ASP A 159 -12.09 20.31 1.88
CA ASP A 159 -12.09 19.73 3.24
C ASP A 159 -13.42 19.05 3.61
N GLU A 160 -14.55 19.60 3.15
CA GLU A 160 -15.88 19.18 3.57
C GLU A 160 -16.20 17.72 3.26
N ILE A 161 -15.66 17.17 2.16
CA ILE A 161 -15.94 15.79 1.73
C ILE A 161 -15.22 14.76 2.61
N TYR A 162 -14.13 15.16 3.29
CA TYR A 162 -13.31 14.23 4.07
C TYR A 162 -13.90 13.88 5.43
N ARG A 163 -14.87 14.66 5.93
CA ARG A 163 -15.65 14.26 7.11
C ARG A 163 -16.43 12.98 6.87
N GLU A 164 -17.06 12.88 5.69
CA GLU A 164 -17.76 11.66 5.29
C GLU A 164 -16.77 10.48 5.11
N ALA A 165 -15.57 10.75 4.59
CA ALA A 165 -14.53 9.72 4.50
C ALA A 165 -14.10 9.17 5.87
N GLU A 166 -13.90 10.04 6.87
CA GLU A 166 -13.60 9.63 8.25
C GLU A 166 -14.72 8.75 8.84
N GLU A 167 -15.99 9.13 8.64
CA GLU A 167 -17.15 8.35 9.08
C GLU A 167 -17.24 6.98 8.38
N ILE A 168 -16.99 6.94 7.06
CA ILE A 168 -16.97 5.70 6.29
C ILE A 168 -15.87 4.76 6.80
N PHE A 169 -14.65 5.26 7.05
CA PHE A 169 -13.58 4.42 7.59
C PHE A 169 -13.90 3.88 8.98
N ALA A 170 -14.48 4.70 9.86
CA ALA A 170 -14.91 4.24 11.18
C ALA A 170 -15.97 3.12 11.08
N SER A 171 -16.98 3.31 10.23
CA SER A 171 -18.02 2.31 9.94
C SER A 171 -17.43 1.02 9.34
N LEU A 172 -16.52 1.13 8.37
CA LEU A 172 -15.85 -0.02 7.77
C LEU A 172 -15.08 -0.84 8.80
N LYS A 173 -14.26 -0.19 9.63
CA LYS A 173 -13.46 -0.85 10.67
C LYS A 173 -14.35 -1.56 11.68
N GLU A 174 -15.42 -0.92 12.15
CA GLU A 174 -16.35 -1.51 13.10
C GLU A 174 -17.05 -2.74 12.49
N GLU A 175 -17.63 -2.60 11.29
CA GLU A 175 -18.42 -3.65 10.67
C GLU A 175 -17.60 -4.87 10.27
N THR A 176 -16.43 -4.65 9.66
CA THR A 176 -15.52 -5.73 9.25
C THR A 176 -14.95 -6.44 10.48
N SER A 177 -14.60 -5.70 11.54
CA SER A 177 -14.16 -6.31 12.81
C SER A 177 -15.25 -7.17 13.45
N GLN A 178 -16.51 -6.71 13.47
CA GLN A 178 -17.64 -7.50 13.96
C GLN A 178 -17.85 -8.79 13.14
N VAL A 179 -17.76 -8.70 11.82
CA VAL A 179 -17.88 -9.86 10.92
C VAL A 179 -16.74 -10.84 11.16
N LEU A 180 -15.49 -10.35 11.24
CA LEU A 180 -14.31 -11.16 11.51
C LEU A 180 -14.42 -11.85 12.88
N SER A 181 -14.69 -11.12 13.95
CA SER A 181 -14.87 -11.69 15.29
C SER A 181 -15.98 -12.75 15.33
N ALA A 182 -17.10 -12.52 14.65
CA ALA A 182 -18.19 -13.50 14.58
C ALA A 182 -17.78 -14.77 13.81
N ALA A 183 -17.04 -14.63 12.71
CA ALA A 183 -16.53 -15.74 11.93
C ALA A 183 -15.51 -16.57 12.71
N LEU A 184 -14.47 -15.92 13.27
CA LEU A 184 -13.45 -16.58 14.10
C LEU A 184 -14.07 -17.25 15.33
N GLY A 185 -15.01 -16.58 16.01
CA GLY A 185 -15.72 -17.15 17.17
C GLY A 185 -16.64 -18.32 16.81
N TYR A 186 -17.21 -18.35 15.60
CA TYR A 186 -17.95 -19.50 15.11
C TYR A 186 -17.02 -20.69 14.84
N ILE A 187 -15.89 -20.46 14.18
CA ILE A 187 -14.89 -21.49 13.90
C ILE A 187 -14.35 -22.04 15.22
N ALA A 188 -13.94 -21.18 16.16
CA ALA A 188 -13.38 -21.56 17.45
C ALA A 188 -14.30 -22.47 18.28
N ARG A 189 -15.61 -22.19 18.29
CA ARG A 189 -16.61 -23.04 18.97
C ARG A 189 -16.72 -24.46 18.42
N LYS A 190 -16.29 -24.67 17.16
CA LYS A 190 -16.23 -26.00 16.55
C LYS A 190 -14.92 -26.72 16.82
N VAL A 191 -13.94 -26.10 17.46
CA VAL A 191 -12.64 -26.70 17.74
C VAL A 191 -12.64 -27.38 19.10
N ASN A 192 -12.00 -28.55 19.19
CA ASN A 192 -11.63 -29.15 20.45
C ASN A 192 -10.32 -28.53 20.95
N THR A 193 -10.41 -27.58 21.88
CA THR A 193 -9.23 -26.93 22.45
C THR A 193 -8.57 -27.77 23.54
N ARG A 194 -9.21 -28.84 24.04
CA ARG A 194 -8.72 -29.66 25.15
C ARG A 194 -8.39 -28.84 26.42
N GLY A 195 -9.19 -27.82 26.70
CA GLY A 195 -9.03 -26.91 27.85
C GLY A 195 -8.88 -25.46 27.43
N GLU A 196 -8.43 -24.61 28.36
CA GLU A 196 -8.10 -23.21 28.07
C GLU A 196 -6.82 -23.12 27.25
N GLY A 197 -6.85 -22.32 26.18
CA GLY A 197 -5.70 -22.08 25.33
C GLY A 197 -5.86 -20.85 24.45
N VAL A 198 -4.80 -20.54 23.71
CA VAL A 198 -4.78 -19.49 22.69
C VAL A 198 -4.87 -20.15 21.33
N MET A 199 -5.93 -19.85 20.59
CA MET A 199 -6.10 -20.25 19.20
C MET A 199 -5.56 -19.13 18.31
N VAL A 200 -4.64 -19.45 17.40
CA VAL A 200 -4.06 -18.47 16.48
C VAL A 200 -4.49 -18.82 15.06
N PHE A 201 -5.14 -17.87 14.40
CA PHE A 201 -5.54 -18.00 13.01
C PHE A 201 -4.53 -17.33 12.07
N ASN A 202 -4.28 -17.98 10.94
CA ASN A 202 -3.43 -17.49 9.87
C ASN A 202 -4.30 -17.19 8.64
N PRO A 203 -4.32 -15.95 8.14
CA PRO A 203 -5.02 -15.59 6.90
C PRO A 203 -4.26 -15.98 5.62
N MET A 204 -2.97 -16.33 5.70
CA MET A 204 -2.16 -16.59 4.51
C MET A 204 -2.30 -18.03 4.02
N PRO A 205 -2.33 -18.31 2.71
CA PRO A 205 -2.50 -19.67 2.17
C PRO A 205 -1.21 -20.51 2.22
N TRP A 206 -0.27 -20.16 3.11
CA TRP A 206 0.96 -20.88 3.44
C TRP A 206 1.24 -20.81 4.93
N GLU A 207 2.15 -21.65 5.41
CA GLU A 207 2.58 -21.63 6.82
C GLU A 207 3.29 -20.31 7.14
N VAL A 208 2.83 -19.63 8.19
CA VAL A 208 3.42 -18.37 8.66
C VAL A 208 4.06 -18.60 10.01
N ARG A 209 5.34 -18.21 10.10
CA ARG A 209 6.06 -18.12 11.36
C ARG A 209 6.21 -16.66 11.77
N ASP A 210 5.41 -16.22 12.73
CA ASP A 210 5.50 -14.86 13.27
C ASP A 210 5.19 -14.84 14.77
N ARG A 211 5.48 -13.70 15.40
CA ARG A 211 5.19 -13.41 16.79
C ARG A 211 3.72 -13.04 16.95
N VAL A 212 3.14 -13.52 18.04
CA VAL A 212 1.79 -13.13 18.47
C VAL A 212 1.84 -12.60 19.89
N GLU A 213 1.16 -11.48 20.13
CA GLU A 213 0.88 -10.96 21.47
C GLU A 213 -0.59 -11.22 21.82
N THR A 214 -0.87 -11.71 23.03
CA THR A 214 -2.22 -11.92 23.55
C THR A 214 -2.30 -11.60 25.04
N GLY A 215 -3.50 -11.30 25.54
CA GLY A 215 -3.74 -10.99 26.95
C GLY A 215 -4.40 -9.62 27.18
N SER A 216 -4.42 -9.18 28.43
CA SER A 216 -5.02 -7.89 28.82
C SER A 216 -4.00 -6.75 28.73
N GLU A 217 -4.43 -5.49 28.80
CA GLU A 217 -3.52 -4.34 28.88
C GLU A 217 -2.51 -4.43 30.03
N LYS A 218 -2.87 -5.15 31.12
CA LYS A 218 -2.00 -5.34 32.30
C LYS A 218 -1.12 -6.58 32.22
N THR A 219 -1.40 -7.51 31.31
CA THR A 219 -0.70 -8.79 31.21
C THR A 219 -0.69 -9.23 29.75
N ARG A 220 0.34 -8.84 29.02
CA ARG A 220 0.58 -9.28 27.64
C ARG A 220 1.60 -10.41 27.64
N VAL A 221 1.31 -11.46 26.88
CA VAL A 221 2.20 -12.58 26.65
C VAL A 221 2.51 -12.61 25.15
N GLY A 222 3.79 -12.66 24.82
CA GLY A 222 4.27 -12.85 23.45
C GLY A 222 4.88 -14.23 23.26
N PHE A 223 4.58 -14.92 22.16
CA PHE A 223 5.22 -16.17 21.77
C PHE A 223 5.34 -16.28 20.24
N MET A 224 6.28 -17.12 19.78
CA MET A 224 6.41 -17.45 18.36
C MET A 224 5.40 -18.53 17.99
N VAL A 225 4.81 -18.39 16.81
CA VAL A 225 3.76 -19.27 16.30
C VAL A 225 4.18 -19.75 14.92
N ASP A 226 4.12 -21.07 14.69
CA ASP A 226 4.07 -21.67 13.35
C ASP A 226 2.61 -22.03 13.05
N ALA A 227 1.93 -21.18 12.28
CA ALA A 227 0.50 -21.30 12.01
C ALA A 227 0.25 -21.93 10.62
N PRO A 228 -0.64 -22.93 10.52
CA PRO A 228 -0.85 -23.65 9.26
C PRO A 228 -1.48 -22.76 8.17
N PRO A 229 -1.33 -23.11 6.88
CA PRO A 229 -1.91 -22.39 5.75
C PRO A 229 -3.42 -22.16 5.90
N LEU A 230 -3.86 -20.92 5.71
CA LEU A 230 -5.22 -20.39 5.87
C LEU A 230 -5.99 -21.22 6.89
N GLY A 231 -5.60 -21.11 8.15
CA GLY A 231 -5.86 -22.16 9.12
C GLY A 231 -5.74 -21.67 10.54
N TYR A 232 -5.69 -22.60 11.47
CA TYR A 232 -5.49 -22.28 12.88
C TYR A 232 -4.69 -23.35 13.62
N LYS A 233 -4.13 -22.94 14.76
CA LYS A 233 -3.49 -23.84 15.73
C LYS A 233 -3.81 -23.41 17.17
N VAL A 234 -4.09 -24.37 18.03
CA VAL A 234 -4.39 -24.18 19.45
C VAL A 234 -3.13 -24.43 20.30
N TYR A 235 -2.83 -23.48 21.18
CA TYR A 235 -1.72 -23.51 22.13
C TYR A 235 -2.27 -23.53 23.56
N ASN A 236 -2.25 -24.70 24.21
CA ASN A 236 -2.72 -24.88 25.60
C ASN A 236 -1.65 -24.60 26.63
N THR A 237 -0.39 -24.73 26.23
CA THR A 237 0.78 -24.30 26.98
C THR A 237 1.54 -23.36 26.06
N LEU A 238 1.93 -22.21 26.59
CA LEU A 238 2.86 -21.34 25.89
C LEU A 238 4.15 -22.15 25.63
N PRO A 239 4.76 -22.05 24.44
CA PRO A 239 6.05 -22.68 24.17
C PRO A 239 7.03 -22.35 25.31
N GLU A 240 7.84 -23.34 25.71
CA GLU A 240 8.80 -23.18 26.81
C GLU A 240 9.66 -21.91 26.63
N ASP A 241 9.96 -21.27 27.75
CA ASP A 241 10.91 -20.17 27.83
C ASP A 241 12.28 -20.64 27.31
N ILE A 242 12.59 -20.31 26.06
CA ILE A 242 13.94 -20.49 25.53
C ILE A 242 14.81 -19.39 26.17
N ASP A 243 15.73 -19.78 27.04
CA ASP A 243 16.83 -18.91 27.48
C ASP A 243 17.62 -18.47 26.23
N SER A 244 17.66 -17.16 25.95
CA SER A 244 18.45 -16.63 24.83
C SER A 244 19.80 -16.10 25.31
N GLU A 245 20.85 -16.42 24.54
CA GLU A 245 22.16 -15.77 24.60
C GLU A 245 22.15 -14.41 23.85
N ASP A 246 21.04 -13.67 23.84
CA ASP A 246 21.00 -12.35 23.19
C ASP A 246 21.95 -11.41 23.94
N ARG A 247 23.01 -10.98 23.27
CA ARG A 247 24.01 -10.07 23.82
C ARG A 247 23.61 -8.63 23.49
N ILE A 248 23.10 -7.93 24.48
CA ILE A 248 22.96 -6.46 24.43
C ILE A 248 24.12 -5.86 25.21
N VAL A 249 24.93 -5.05 24.53
CA VAL A 249 26.01 -4.29 25.17
C VAL A 249 25.58 -2.84 25.21
N GLU A 250 25.33 -2.31 26.41
CA GLU A 250 24.95 -0.92 26.61
C GLU A 250 26.21 -0.07 26.80
N THR A 251 26.49 0.83 25.85
CA THR A 251 27.54 1.85 25.93
C THR A 251 26.93 3.24 25.63
N ASP A 252 27.71 4.22 25.16
CA ASP A 252 27.20 5.52 24.66
C ASP A 252 26.26 5.37 23.45
N GLU A 253 26.30 4.22 22.78
CA GLU A 253 25.33 3.73 21.78
C GLU A 253 24.52 2.58 22.37
N ALA A 254 23.31 2.33 21.85
CA ALA A 254 22.65 1.05 22.09
C ALA A 254 23.01 0.07 20.97
N GLU A 255 23.68 -1.01 21.32
CA GLU A 255 24.03 -2.07 20.38
C GLU A 255 23.21 -3.34 20.71
N LEU A 256 22.43 -3.78 19.73
CA LEU A 256 21.58 -4.95 19.82
C LEU A 256 22.01 -5.98 18.77
N GLU A 257 22.15 -7.24 19.16
CA GLU A 257 22.54 -8.32 18.25
C GLU A 257 21.50 -9.44 18.31
N ASN A 258 21.08 -9.94 17.14
CA ASN A 258 20.27 -11.16 17.00
C ASN A 258 21.01 -12.17 16.12
N SER A 259 20.32 -13.21 15.63
CA SER A 259 20.94 -14.23 14.78
C SER A 259 21.36 -13.74 13.39
N PHE A 260 20.82 -12.61 12.90
CA PHE A 260 20.98 -12.09 11.54
C PHE A 260 21.84 -10.82 11.48
N PHE A 261 21.61 -9.88 12.40
CA PHE A 261 22.15 -8.53 12.36
C PHE A 261 22.68 -8.08 13.71
N ARG A 262 23.57 -7.10 13.63
CA ARG A 262 23.93 -6.22 14.73
C ARG A 262 23.45 -4.82 14.41
N VAL A 263 22.64 -4.23 15.27
CA VAL A 263 22.02 -2.91 15.09
C VAL A 263 22.58 -1.97 16.13
N LYS A 264 23.18 -0.87 15.66
CA LYS A 264 23.55 0.27 16.49
C LYS A 264 22.50 1.35 16.39
N VAL A 265 22.15 1.96 17.51
CA VAL A 265 21.24 3.11 17.56
C VAL A 265 21.92 4.27 18.29
N ASP A 266 22.01 5.41 17.61
CA ASP A 266 22.53 6.64 18.18
C ASP A 266 21.55 7.21 19.20
N ARG A 267 22.02 7.46 20.43
CA ARG A 267 21.17 7.93 21.54
C ARG A 267 20.68 9.38 21.38
N ASN A 268 21.32 10.16 20.51
CA ASN A 268 21.03 11.57 20.33
C ASN A 268 20.10 11.85 19.14
N SER A 269 19.96 10.92 18.20
CA SER A 269 19.19 11.11 16.96
C SER A 269 18.22 9.97 16.67
N GLY A 270 18.39 8.80 17.31
CA GLY A 270 17.63 7.60 17.00
C GLY A 270 17.94 7.01 15.61
N ILE A 271 18.99 7.51 14.94
CA ILE A 271 19.48 6.98 13.67
C ILE A 271 20.11 5.61 13.92
N ILE A 272 19.82 4.66 13.03
CA ILE A 272 20.30 3.29 13.13
C ILE A 272 21.41 2.99 12.13
N GLU A 273 22.27 2.05 12.47
CA GLU A 273 23.19 1.37 11.56
C GLU A 273 23.03 -0.13 11.73
N VAL A 274 22.72 -0.83 10.63
CA VAL A 274 22.49 -2.27 10.60
C VAL A 274 23.68 -2.94 9.94
N PHE A 275 24.32 -3.86 10.66
CA PHE A 275 25.46 -4.64 10.18
C PHE A 275 25.06 -6.09 10.03
N ASP A 276 25.53 -6.72 8.97
CA ASP A 276 25.45 -8.16 8.80
C ASP A 276 26.29 -8.86 9.88
N ARG A 277 25.72 -9.86 10.55
CA ARG A 277 26.41 -10.53 11.67
C ARG A 277 27.60 -11.37 11.21
N GLY A 278 27.47 -12.07 10.08
CA GLY A 278 28.51 -12.99 9.59
C GLY A 278 29.73 -12.26 9.03
N THR A 279 29.50 -11.19 8.27
CA THR A 279 30.53 -10.45 7.54
C THR A 279 30.96 -9.15 8.24
N GLY A 280 30.15 -8.62 9.16
CA GLY A 280 30.37 -7.33 9.81
C GLY A 280 30.15 -6.12 8.90
N LYS A 281 29.66 -6.32 7.67
CA LYS A 281 29.46 -5.26 6.68
C LYS A 281 28.23 -4.40 7.02
N LEU A 282 28.35 -3.08 6.88
CA LEU A 282 27.21 -2.17 6.97
C LEU A 282 26.22 -2.48 5.83
N LEU A 283 25.00 -2.85 6.21
CA LEU A 283 23.90 -3.14 5.30
C LEU A 283 23.12 -1.88 4.94
N VAL A 284 22.75 -1.10 5.96
CA VAL A 284 21.96 0.13 5.84
C VAL A 284 22.16 1.03 7.05
N ARG A 285 22.17 2.34 6.81
CA ARG A 285 22.06 3.37 7.84
C ARG A 285 20.78 4.17 7.61
N GLY A 286 20.01 4.51 8.62
CA GLY A 286 18.77 5.25 8.36
C GLY A 286 17.89 5.46 9.58
N ASN A 287 16.57 5.45 9.36
CA ASN A 287 15.58 5.94 10.33
C ASN A 287 15.74 7.44 10.64
N GLU A 288 16.31 8.19 9.69
CA GLU A 288 16.58 9.63 9.81
C GLU A 288 15.38 10.45 9.34
N LEU A 289 14.85 11.33 10.18
CA LEU A 289 13.81 12.29 9.78
C LEU A 289 14.42 13.47 9.04
N VAL A 290 13.77 13.80 7.93
CA VAL A 290 14.13 14.89 7.02
C VAL A 290 12.92 15.80 6.87
N ILE A 291 13.08 17.06 7.26
CA ILE A 291 12.06 18.11 7.15
C ILE A 291 12.42 18.98 5.96
N GLU A 292 11.50 19.09 5.02
CA GLU A 292 11.65 19.91 3.82
C GLU A 292 10.55 20.95 3.70
N ASP A 293 10.85 22.00 2.95
CA ASP A 293 9.87 23.01 2.60
C ASP A 293 8.80 22.44 1.69
N GLU A 294 7.54 22.79 1.93
CA GLU A 294 6.42 22.41 1.08
C GLU A 294 5.55 23.63 0.82
N SER A 295 5.54 24.08 -0.42
CA SER A 295 4.75 25.22 -0.89
C SER A 295 3.99 24.92 -2.17
N GLY A 296 3.85 23.64 -2.48
CA GLY A 296 3.03 23.18 -3.56
C GLY A 296 1.55 23.14 -3.18
N ASP A 297 0.87 22.16 -3.74
CA ASP A 297 -0.56 21.92 -3.57
C ASP A 297 -0.81 20.41 -3.44
N LEU A 298 -2.08 19.98 -3.43
CA LEU A 298 -2.45 18.57 -3.32
C LEU A 298 -1.89 17.69 -4.44
N TYR A 299 -1.55 18.27 -5.59
CA TYR A 299 -1.07 17.52 -6.76
C TYR A 299 0.45 17.50 -6.87
N TYR A 300 1.10 18.61 -6.52
CA TYR A 300 2.51 18.82 -6.75
C TYR A 300 3.21 19.35 -5.51
N HIS A 301 4.32 18.73 -5.16
CA HIS A 301 5.34 19.21 -4.26
C HIS A 301 6.13 20.31 -4.95
N ARG A 302 6.27 21.44 -4.25
CA ARG A 302 7.14 22.54 -4.67
C ARG A 302 7.85 23.06 -3.42
N CYS A 303 9.08 23.53 -3.58
CA CYS A 303 9.80 24.22 -2.52
C CYS A 303 9.95 25.70 -2.88
N ARG A 304 9.82 26.59 -1.90
CA ARG A 304 10.15 28.03 -1.99
C ARG A 304 11.65 28.23 -2.04
N PHE A 305 12.38 27.37 -1.32
CA PHE A 305 13.83 27.38 -1.21
C PHE A 305 14.33 25.97 -1.55
N ALA A 306 15.38 25.84 -2.34
CA ALA A 306 15.97 24.53 -2.67
C ALA A 306 16.66 23.84 -1.47
N ASP A 307 16.62 24.47 -0.30
CA ASP A 307 17.35 24.05 0.89
C ASP A 307 16.49 23.15 1.78
N LEU A 308 17.12 22.09 2.29
CA LEU A 308 16.62 21.28 3.39
C LEU A 308 16.33 22.16 4.63
N ILE A 309 15.14 22.03 5.23
CA ILE A 309 14.85 22.76 6.48
C ILE A 309 15.72 22.21 7.60
N LYS A 310 15.63 20.90 7.87
CA LYS A 310 16.48 20.22 8.85
C LYS A 310 16.49 18.71 8.68
N SER A 311 17.61 18.06 8.95
CA SER A 311 17.69 16.64 9.25
C SER A 311 18.11 16.37 10.70
N GLU A 312 17.83 15.18 11.21
CA GLU A 312 18.33 14.74 12.52
C GLU A 312 19.86 14.61 12.57
N SER A 313 20.52 14.39 11.43
CA SER A 313 21.99 14.43 11.33
C SER A 313 22.59 15.83 11.47
N GLY A 314 21.75 16.89 11.44
CA GLY A 314 22.16 18.27 11.68
C GLY A 314 22.24 19.15 10.44
N ASP A 315 22.05 18.60 9.24
CA ASP A 315 22.02 19.37 7.98
C ASP A 315 20.81 20.31 7.92
N GLY A 316 20.85 21.25 6.98
CA GLY A 316 19.79 22.22 6.73
C GLY A 316 19.99 23.57 7.42
N LEU A 317 18.90 24.29 7.67
CA LEU A 317 18.93 25.63 8.22
C LEU A 317 19.52 25.67 9.64
N GLN A 318 20.23 26.76 9.95
CA GLN A 318 20.84 26.99 11.27
C GLN A 318 19.81 27.07 12.40
N TYR A 319 18.59 27.50 12.07
CA TYR A 319 17.61 27.97 13.04
C TYR A 319 16.51 26.95 13.39
N GLY A 320 16.87 25.68 13.36
CA GLY A 320 16.04 24.56 13.78
C GLY A 320 16.88 23.56 14.57
N SER A 321 16.30 22.93 15.58
CA SER A 321 16.99 21.94 16.40
C SER A 321 16.04 20.87 16.87
N PHE A 322 16.42 19.63 16.60
CA PHE A 322 15.97 18.46 17.34
C PHE A 322 16.49 18.55 18.78
N LYS A 323 15.71 18.06 19.74
CA LYS A 323 15.94 18.14 21.18
C LYS A 323 15.55 16.80 21.82
N PRO A 324 16.48 15.83 21.84
CA PRO A 324 16.25 14.52 22.41
C PRO A 324 15.74 14.62 23.83
N ARG A 325 14.65 13.92 24.13
CA ARG A 325 14.00 13.91 25.44
C ARG A 325 14.33 12.66 26.22
N SER A 326 14.16 11.51 25.61
CA SER A 326 14.39 10.23 26.26
C SER A 326 14.86 9.18 25.27
N PHE A 327 15.65 8.25 25.78
CA PHE A 327 16.12 7.08 25.06
C PHE A 327 16.04 5.90 26.02
N ARG A 328 15.31 4.85 25.64
CA ARG A 328 15.20 3.63 26.45
C ARG A 328 15.21 2.38 25.58
N VAL A 329 15.75 1.30 26.13
CA VAL A 329 15.75 -0.02 25.51
C VAL A 329 14.87 -0.93 26.35
N GLU A 330 13.78 -1.41 25.78
CA GLU A 330 12.90 -2.41 26.38
C GLU A 330 13.32 -3.79 25.88
N LYS A 331 13.81 -4.62 26.80
CA LYS A 331 14.28 -5.98 26.52
C LYS A 331 13.14 -6.96 26.70
N GLY A 332 12.87 -7.74 25.65
CA GLY A 332 11.96 -8.87 25.69
C GLY A 332 12.65 -10.13 25.18
N LYS A 333 12.11 -11.30 25.51
CA LYS A 333 12.67 -12.61 25.11
C LYS A 333 12.61 -12.88 23.59
N LEU A 334 11.69 -12.21 22.90
CA LEU A 334 11.44 -12.40 21.45
C LEU A 334 11.79 -11.17 20.63
N THR A 335 11.73 -10.00 21.25
CA THR A 335 11.92 -8.72 20.60
C THR A 335 12.63 -7.79 21.56
N SER A 336 13.57 -7.03 21.05
CA SER A 336 14.08 -5.84 21.73
C SER A 336 13.51 -4.61 21.04
N LYS A 337 13.08 -3.64 21.84
CA LYS A 337 12.53 -2.38 21.34
C LYS A 337 13.37 -1.22 21.83
N VAL A 338 13.86 -0.41 20.90
CA VAL A 338 14.50 0.86 21.21
C VAL A 338 13.47 1.96 21.04
N ILE A 339 13.27 2.76 22.08
CA ILE A 339 12.30 3.86 22.10
C ILE A 339 13.05 5.16 22.25
N PHE A 340 12.79 6.09 21.34
CA PHE A 340 13.40 7.40 21.28
C PHE A 340 12.33 8.47 21.19
N GLU A 341 12.36 9.42 22.13
CA GLU A 341 11.47 10.57 22.15
C GLU A 341 12.27 11.83 21.84
N ASP A 342 11.79 12.63 20.91
CA ASP A 342 12.44 13.83 20.42
C ASP A 342 11.41 14.94 20.17
N GLU A 343 11.88 16.17 20.15
CA GLU A 343 11.08 17.35 19.86
C GLU A 343 11.81 18.21 18.86
N TYR A 344 11.09 18.67 17.84
CA TYR A 344 11.65 19.62 16.91
C TYR A 344 11.20 21.04 17.25
N TYR A 345 12.18 21.94 17.35
CA TYR A 345 11.96 23.36 17.54
C TYR A 345 12.49 24.13 16.33
N CYS A 346 11.70 25.07 15.81
CA CYS A 346 12.14 25.98 14.77
C CYS A 346 11.69 27.41 15.01
N LEU A 347 12.34 28.35 14.33
CA LEU A 347 11.94 29.75 14.30
C LEU A 347 10.91 30.02 13.20
N THR A 348 9.92 30.86 13.48
CA THR A 348 8.93 31.31 12.49
C THR A 348 8.75 32.84 12.50
N TRP A 349 9.58 33.61 11.76
CA TRP A 349 9.34 34.99 11.25
C TRP A 349 10.47 35.42 10.24
N PRO A 350 10.30 36.40 9.30
CA PRO A 350 10.91 36.36 7.98
C PRO A 350 12.33 36.94 7.87
N TYR A 351 13.27 36.05 7.57
CA TYR A 351 14.12 35.99 6.36
C TYR A 351 15.01 37.16 5.89
N ARG A 352 14.89 38.44 6.28
CA ARG A 352 15.68 39.50 5.60
C ARG A 352 16.74 40.24 6.42
N LEU A 353 16.96 39.85 7.67
CA LEU A 353 17.93 40.54 8.54
C LEU A 353 18.82 39.50 9.24
N LYS A 354 19.57 38.70 8.45
CA LYS A 354 20.55 37.74 9.00
C LYS A 354 21.67 38.42 9.80
N GLU A 355 21.92 39.71 9.54
CA GLU A 355 23.09 40.42 10.09
C GLU A 355 22.75 41.72 10.85
N ARG A 356 21.59 42.35 10.59
CA ARG A 356 21.29 43.72 11.06
C ARG A 356 20.57 43.79 12.40
N PHE A 357 19.81 42.76 12.77
CA PHE A 357 19.17 42.67 14.08
C PHE A 357 19.42 41.28 14.64
N PRO A 358 19.76 41.13 15.94
CA PRO A 358 19.65 39.84 16.59
C PRO A 358 18.19 39.38 16.43
N PRO A 359 17.92 38.23 15.80
CA PRO A 359 16.56 37.75 15.65
C PRO A 359 15.92 37.64 17.02
N LEU A 360 14.73 38.21 17.20
CA LEU A 360 13.89 37.92 18.36
C LEU A 360 13.29 36.53 18.14
N LEU A 361 13.94 35.55 18.76
CA LEU A 361 13.68 34.13 18.57
C LEU A 361 12.49 33.71 19.42
N TYR A 362 11.31 33.52 18.81
CA TYR A 362 10.27 32.74 19.46
C TYR A 362 10.56 31.26 19.19
N ARG A 363 11.01 30.56 20.23
CA ARG A 363 11.24 29.12 20.19
C ARG A 363 9.88 28.42 20.21
N HIS A 364 9.39 28.02 19.04
CA HIS A 364 8.18 27.22 18.93
C HIS A 364 8.55 25.75 18.82
N LYS A 365 7.94 24.92 19.68
CA LYS A 365 7.93 23.47 19.47
C LYS A 365 6.94 23.21 18.35
N THR A 366 7.38 22.55 17.28
CA THR A 366 6.56 22.32 16.10
C THR A 366 6.26 20.85 15.82
N LEU A 367 7.12 19.93 16.29
CA LEU A 367 6.86 18.49 16.26
C LEU A 367 7.15 17.86 17.62
N ASP A 368 6.28 16.95 18.05
CA ASP A 368 6.62 15.90 19.00
C ASP A 368 6.84 14.59 18.22
N ILE A 369 7.95 13.90 18.50
CA ILE A 369 8.41 12.74 17.75
C ILE A 369 8.62 11.58 18.72
N HIS A 370 8.02 10.44 18.42
CA HIS A 370 8.25 9.18 19.13
C HIS A 370 8.59 8.09 18.12
N LYS A 371 9.77 7.50 18.25
CA LYS A 371 10.23 6.40 17.40
C LYS A 371 10.39 5.13 18.21
N GLU A 372 9.95 4.03 17.63
CA GLU A 372 10.25 2.68 18.09
C GLU A 372 10.99 1.94 16.99
N VAL A 373 12.13 1.33 17.33
CA VAL A 373 12.84 0.37 16.48
C VAL A 373 12.70 -0.99 17.12
N ILE A 374 12.06 -1.92 16.42
CA ILE A 374 11.72 -3.25 16.91
C ILE A 374 12.59 -4.27 16.18
N ILE A 375 13.41 -4.98 16.94
CA ILE A 375 14.33 -6.01 16.45
C ILE A 375 13.86 -7.35 16.98
N PHE A 376 13.61 -8.29 16.08
CA PHE A 376 13.14 -9.63 16.40
C PHE A 376 14.32 -10.58 16.61
N ARG A 377 14.17 -11.57 17.49
CA ARG A 377 15.19 -12.59 17.72
C ARG A 377 15.36 -13.54 16.52
N ASP A 378 14.23 -14.03 16.00
CA ASP A 378 14.16 -15.13 15.03
C ASP A 378 13.60 -14.69 13.65
N ILE A 379 13.43 -13.39 13.42
CA ILE A 379 12.92 -12.84 12.16
C ILE A 379 13.94 -11.81 11.63
N PRO A 380 14.43 -11.93 10.39
CA PRO A 380 15.36 -10.98 9.77
C PRO A 380 14.69 -9.65 9.34
N ARG A 381 13.66 -9.21 10.06
CA ARG A 381 12.91 -7.97 9.80
C ARG A 381 13.18 -6.98 10.92
N ILE A 382 13.34 -5.70 10.57
CA ILE A 382 13.38 -4.59 11.53
C ILE A 382 12.15 -3.73 11.28
N GLU A 383 11.34 -3.54 12.31
CA GLU A 383 10.12 -2.74 12.23
C GLU A 383 10.29 -1.39 12.91
N PHE A 384 9.61 -0.39 12.36
CA PHE A 384 9.63 0.98 12.83
C PHE A 384 8.21 1.45 13.10
N ILE A 385 8.04 2.12 14.25
CA ILE A 385 6.83 2.90 14.54
C ILE A 385 7.27 4.34 14.77
N THR A 386 6.87 5.25 13.89
CA THR A 386 7.12 6.69 14.05
C THR A 386 5.80 7.39 14.32
N ARG A 387 5.64 7.97 15.52
CA ARG A 387 4.49 8.80 15.86
C ARG A 387 4.89 10.27 15.85
N ILE A 388 4.08 11.10 15.22
CA ILE A 388 4.32 12.53 15.05
C ILE A 388 3.08 13.28 15.54
N ASP A 389 3.25 14.24 16.43
CA ASP A 389 2.25 15.30 16.68
C ASP A 389 2.68 16.54 15.89
N ASN A 390 2.02 16.78 14.75
CA ASN A 390 2.42 17.85 13.84
C ASN A 390 1.69 19.16 14.13
N SER A 391 2.46 20.22 14.38
CA SER A 391 1.98 21.61 14.39
C SER A 391 2.78 22.51 13.45
N TYR A 392 3.61 21.92 12.58
CA TYR A 392 4.42 22.63 11.59
C TYR A 392 3.69 22.64 10.23
N PRO A 393 3.11 23.77 9.80
CA PRO A 393 2.48 23.85 8.47
C PRO A 393 3.52 23.97 7.36
N ASN A 394 3.14 23.59 6.13
CA ASN A 394 3.93 23.82 4.91
C ASN A 394 5.29 23.12 4.93
N ILE A 395 5.30 21.88 5.40
CA ILE A 395 6.45 20.98 5.36
C ILE A 395 6.13 19.66 4.68
N ARG A 396 7.17 19.04 4.12
CA ARG A 396 7.18 17.62 3.77
C ARG A 396 8.06 16.90 4.76
N LEU A 397 7.51 15.90 5.45
CA LEU A 397 8.26 15.07 6.40
C LEU A 397 8.56 13.71 5.77
N ARG A 398 9.83 13.29 5.81
CA ARG A 398 10.29 12.03 5.23
C ARG A 398 11.17 11.26 6.21
N VAL A 399 11.27 9.95 6.01
CA VAL A 399 12.29 9.12 6.63
C VAL A 399 13.30 8.67 5.56
N LYS A 400 14.58 8.78 5.89
CA LYS A 400 15.71 8.49 4.99
C LYS A 400 16.49 7.24 5.43
N PHE A 401 16.88 6.44 4.45
CA PHE A 401 17.73 5.25 4.58
C PHE A 401 18.82 5.23 3.51
N ASP A 402 20.08 5.24 3.92
CA ASP A 402 21.25 5.08 3.07
C ASP A 402 21.59 3.59 2.91
N THR A 403 21.31 3.03 1.74
CA THR A 403 21.43 1.57 1.47
C THR A 403 22.82 1.17 0.95
N GLY A 404 23.56 2.13 0.39
CA GLY A 404 24.80 1.87 -0.36
C GLY A 404 24.60 1.05 -1.65
N ILE A 405 23.36 0.86 -2.11
CA ILE A 405 23.05 0.15 -3.37
C ILE A 405 22.81 1.20 -4.45
N LYS A 406 23.79 1.33 -5.36
CA LYS A 406 23.74 2.27 -6.49
C LYS A 406 23.33 1.52 -7.76
N ARG A 407 22.07 1.11 -7.83
CA ARG A 407 21.46 0.55 -9.05
C ARG A 407 20.45 1.56 -9.59
N LYS A 408 20.33 1.66 -10.91
CA LYS A 408 19.38 2.56 -11.58
C LYS A 408 17.96 2.00 -11.71
N VAL A 409 17.70 0.84 -11.11
CA VAL A 409 16.42 0.12 -11.17
C VAL A 409 16.10 -0.42 -9.78
N TYR A 410 14.84 -0.29 -9.37
CA TYR A 410 14.26 -0.94 -8.20
C TYR A 410 13.02 -1.74 -8.64
N PHE A 411 12.50 -2.58 -7.76
CA PHE A 411 11.31 -3.40 -8.02
C PHE A 411 10.21 -3.02 -7.04
N ARG A 412 8.99 -2.80 -7.51
CA ARG A 412 7.87 -2.47 -6.64
C ARG A 412 6.67 -3.36 -6.88
N GLU A 413 5.92 -3.54 -5.81
CA GLU A 413 4.60 -4.15 -5.89
C GLU A 413 3.61 -3.20 -6.57
N THR A 414 2.85 -3.78 -7.50
CA THR A 414 1.70 -3.17 -8.17
C THR A 414 0.49 -4.09 -8.04
N GLN A 415 -0.66 -3.70 -8.58
CA GLN A 415 -1.84 -4.56 -8.58
C GLN A 415 -1.54 -5.88 -9.29
N PHE A 416 -1.58 -6.98 -8.54
CA PHE A 416 -1.36 -8.35 -9.03
C PHE A 416 0.02 -8.62 -9.64
N GLY A 417 1.10 -7.95 -9.18
CA GLY A 417 2.43 -8.29 -9.66
C GLY A 417 3.57 -7.39 -9.16
N VAL A 418 4.74 -7.56 -9.78
CA VAL A 418 5.94 -6.79 -9.50
C VAL A 418 6.50 -6.22 -10.80
N ILE A 419 6.77 -4.92 -10.79
CA ILE A 419 7.30 -4.15 -11.93
C ILE A 419 8.66 -3.56 -11.55
N SER A 420 9.59 -3.56 -12.52
CA SER A 420 10.85 -2.85 -12.41
C SER A 420 10.70 -1.40 -12.83
N GLU A 421 11.21 -0.47 -12.04
CA GLU A 421 11.15 0.97 -12.30
C GLU A 421 12.52 1.62 -12.14
N PRO A 422 12.78 2.74 -12.82
CA PRO A 422 14.00 3.50 -12.63
C PRO A 422 14.05 4.14 -11.23
N THR A 423 15.22 4.12 -10.60
CA THR A 423 15.38 4.67 -9.24
C THR A 423 15.34 6.19 -9.18
N GLU A 424 15.52 6.88 -10.30
CA GLU A 424 15.61 8.34 -10.35
C GLU A 424 14.63 8.86 -11.41
N TYR A 425 14.31 10.15 -11.31
CA TYR A 425 13.58 10.87 -12.35
C TYR A 425 14.21 10.61 -13.72
N PHE A 426 13.39 10.18 -14.68
CA PHE A 426 13.88 9.78 -16.00
C PHE A 426 13.03 10.42 -17.09
N SER A 427 13.64 10.64 -18.25
CA SER A 427 12.98 11.16 -19.44
C SER A 427 13.22 10.15 -20.55
N ARG A 428 12.16 9.67 -21.23
CA ARG A 428 12.30 8.71 -22.34
C ARG A 428 12.82 9.43 -23.60
N THR A 429 12.48 10.70 -23.73
CA THR A 429 12.84 11.61 -24.82
C THR A 429 13.75 12.73 -24.31
N ALA A 430 14.76 13.11 -25.09
CA ALA A 430 15.67 14.20 -24.73
C ALA A 430 14.92 15.56 -24.69
N GLY A 431 14.94 16.24 -23.53
CA GLY A 431 14.31 17.54 -23.33
C GLY A 431 12.87 17.51 -22.80
N ALA A 432 12.28 16.32 -22.57
CA ALA A 432 11.00 16.21 -21.89
C ALA A 432 11.13 16.38 -20.37
N LYS A 433 9.99 16.65 -19.71
CA LYS A 433 9.94 16.77 -18.24
C LYS A 433 10.20 15.38 -17.64
N PRO A 434 11.16 15.23 -16.70
CA PRO A 434 11.42 13.93 -16.11
C PRO A 434 10.19 13.39 -15.38
N SER A 435 9.82 12.15 -15.68
CA SER A 435 8.77 11.41 -14.98
C SER A 435 9.19 11.21 -13.52
N ALA A 436 8.27 11.48 -12.62
CA ALA A 436 8.45 11.23 -11.20
C ALA A 436 8.43 9.72 -10.89
N ILE A 437 9.00 9.35 -9.74
CA ILE A 437 9.07 7.96 -9.30
C ILE A 437 7.66 7.45 -9.02
N PRO A 438 7.23 6.33 -9.64
CA PRO A 438 5.90 5.79 -9.44
C PRO A 438 5.68 5.34 -7.99
N ASN A 439 4.44 5.49 -7.53
CA ASN A 439 4.00 4.99 -6.24
C ASN A 439 3.97 3.45 -6.23
N PHE A 440 3.95 2.88 -5.04
CA PHE A 440 3.90 1.43 -4.82
C PHE A 440 2.79 1.06 -3.85
N MET A 441 2.40 -0.21 -3.81
CA MET A 441 1.41 -0.67 -2.86
C MET A 441 2.03 -0.85 -1.47
N SER A 442 2.50 -2.06 -1.18
CA SER A 442 2.74 -2.51 0.18
C SER A 442 4.23 -2.78 0.43
N TRP A 443 5.03 -2.99 -0.63
CA TRP A 443 6.48 -3.07 -0.56
C TRP A 443 7.20 -2.67 -1.86
N PHE A 444 8.50 -2.39 -1.74
CA PHE A 444 9.44 -2.32 -2.85
C PHE A 444 10.81 -2.88 -2.42
N ASP A 445 11.64 -3.24 -3.38
CA ASP A 445 12.96 -3.81 -3.18
C ASP A 445 14.03 -3.09 -3.99
N LEU A 446 15.15 -2.82 -3.33
CA LEU A 446 16.36 -2.30 -3.95
C LEU A 446 17.49 -3.32 -3.78
N ASP A 447 17.77 -4.08 -4.84
CA ASP A 447 18.83 -5.09 -4.87
C ASP A 447 19.87 -4.82 -5.96
N ASN A 448 21.02 -5.46 -5.87
CA ASN A 448 22.05 -5.49 -6.91
C ASN A 448 22.30 -6.90 -7.47
N GLY A 449 21.37 -7.83 -7.29
CA GLY A 449 21.48 -9.24 -7.67
C GLY A 449 22.33 -10.12 -6.75
N THR A 450 23.06 -9.55 -5.79
CA THR A 450 23.83 -10.31 -4.78
C THR A 450 23.36 -10.04 -3.36
N ARG A 451 22.84 -8.83 -3.10
CA ARG A 451 22.10 -8.47 -1.89
C ARG A 451 21.03 -7.45 -2.23
N GLY A 452 20.02 -7.36 -1.37
CA GLY A 452 19.02 -6.30 -1.43
C GLY A 452 18.50 -5.88 -0.07
N ILE A 453 17.62 -4.88 -0.10
CA ILE A 453 16.84 -4.44 1.04
C ILE A 453 15.41 -4.21 0.55
N THR A 454 14.49 -4.93 1.16
CA THR A 454 13.06 -4.72 0.95
C THR A 454 12.53 -3.76 1.98
N PHE A 455 11.75 -2.79 1.54
CA PHE A 455 11.00 -1.84 2.36
C PHE A 455 9.52 -2.20 2.29
N MET A 456 8.88 -2.32 3.46
CA MET A 456 7.46 -2.64 3.60
C MET A 456 6.75 -1.53 4.39
N ASN A 457 5.49 -1.24 4.07
CA ASN A 457 4.79 -0.08 4.65
C ASN A 457 3.29 -0.31 4.89
N ARG A 458 2.69 0.35 5.88
CA ARG A 458 1.24 0.36 6.08
C ARG A 458 0.63 1.71 5.69
N GLY A 459 0.56 1.96 4.38
CA GLY A 459 -0.09 3.16 3.81
C GLY A 459 0.83 4.35 3.60
N LEU A 460 2.06 4.11 3.14
CA LEU A 460 3.10 5.08 2.78
C LEU A 460 3.61 4.78 1.36
N PRO A 461 2.80 5.02 0.32
CA PRO A 461 3.09 4.61 -1.06
C PRO A 461 4.07 5.56 -1.79
N ALA A 462 4.49 6.66 -1.16
CA ALA A 462 5.33 7.68 -1.75
C ALA A 462 6.80 7.47 -1.40
N LEU A 463 7.65 7.25 -2.43
CA LEU A 463 9.09 7.16 -2.27
C LEU A 463 9.85 8.07 -3.23
N GLU A 464 11.09 8.34 -2.87
CA GLU A 464 12.11 8.86 -3.78
C GLU A 464 13.42 8.10 -3.52
N ILE A 465 14.15 7.72 -4.57
CA ILE A 465 15.48 7.11 -4.44
C ILE A 465 16.47 8.04 -5.14
N LYS A 466 17.57 8.36 -4.46
CA LYS A 466 18.61 9.25 -5.00
C LYS A 466 19.97 8.83 -4.49
N ASP A 467 20.92 8.58 -5.40
CA ASP A 467 22.31 8.23 -5.06
C ASP A 467 22.47 7.01 -4.12
N GLY A 468 21.47 6.12 -4.08
CA GLY A 468 21.41 4.95 -3.18
C GLY A 468 20.78 5.22 -1.81
N SER A 469 20.28 6.44 -1.58
CA SER A 469 19.45 6.81 -0.44
C SER A 469 17.98 6.70 -0.80
N VAL A 470 17.21 6.05 0.06
CA VAL A 470 15.76 5.87 -0.03
C VAL A 470 15.08 6.86 0.89
N TYR A 471 14.11 7.59 0.38
CA TYR A 471 13.27 8.53 1.12
C TYR A 471 11.82 8.06 1.04
N ILE A 472 11.23 7.68 2.18
CA ILE A 472 9.79 7.39 2.27
C ILE A 472 9.12 8.65 2.80
N THR A 473 8.14 9.17 2.06
CA THR A 473 7.39 10.36 2.49
C THR A 473 6.33 9.95 3.51
N LEU A 474 6.39 10.55 4.70
CA LEU A 474 5.41 10.29 5.76
C LEU A 474 4.14 11.10 5.51
N PHE A 475 4.28 12.40 5.25
CA PHE A 475 3.15 13.27 4.89
C PHE A 475 3.62 14.57 4.21
N ARG A 476 2.67 15.26 3.56
CA ARG A 476 2.86 16.58 2.94
C ARG A 476 1.80 17.54 3.49
N SER A 477 2.26 18.51 4.29
CA SER A 477 1.43 19.59 4.79
C SER A 477 1.30 20.69 3.73
N VAL A 478 0.13 20.82 3.11
CA VAL A 478 -0.17 21.80 2.04
C VAL A 478 -1.47 22.56 2.30
N TYR A 479 -1.59 23.79 1.81
CA TYR A 479 -2.76 24.63 2.09
C TYR A 479 -3.77 24.73 0.94
N GLY A 480 -3.37 24.44 -0.30
CA GLY A 480 -4.21 24.69 -1.47
C GLY A 480 -4.49 23.43 -2.29
N LEU A 481 -5.67 23.39 -2.92
CA LEU A 481 -6.08 22.29 -3.81
C LEU A 481 -5.24 22.24 -5.09
N SER A 482 -5.32 23.26 -5.94
CA SER A 482 -4.49 23.41 -7.14
C SER A 482 -4.03 24.86 -7.25
N ALA A 483 -2.74 25.08 -7.07
CA ALA A 483 -2.15 26.41 -7.00
C ALA A 483 -2.15 27.14 -8.35
N ASP A 484 -2.05 26.38 -9.45
CA ASP A 484 -2.00 26.90 -10.82
C ASP A 484 -3.35 26.88 -11.55
N GLY A 485 -4.38 26.30 -10.95
CA GLY A 485 -5.71 26.21 -11.54
C GLY A 485 -5.84 25.14 -12.64
N VAL A 486 -4.81 24.32 -12.87
CA VAL A 486 -4.78 23.36 -14.00
C VAL A 486 -5.47 22.04 -13.63
N ALA A 487 -5.21 21.55 -12.42
CA ALA A 487 -5.78 20.29 -11.93
C ALA A 487 -7.11 20.47 -11.18
N GLY A 488 -7.41 21.71 -10.76
CA GLY A 488 -8.65 22.05 -10.06
C GLY A 488 -8.70 23.54 -9.71
N PRO A 489 -9.74 24.01 -9.02
CA PRO A 489 -9.83 25.40 -8.62
C PRO A 489 -8.81 25.75 -7.51
N LEU A 490 -8.41 27.02 -7.45
CA LEU A 490 -7.61 27.54 -6.33
C LEU A 490 -8.50 27.69 -5.09
N VAL A 491 -8.62 26.60 -4.34
CA VAL A 491 -9.44 26.53 -3.12
C VAL A 491 -8.54 26.24 -1.92
N PRO A 492 -8.64 27.00 -0.83
CA PRO A 492 -8.01 26.68 0.44
C PRO A 492 -8.50 25.34 1.01
N THR A 493 -7.57 24.54 1.50
CA THR A 493 -7.80 23.25 2.17
C THR A 493 -7.01 23.19 3.50
N PRO A 494 -7.38 23.99 4.52
CA PRO A 494 -6.73 23.99 5.83
C PRO A 494 -6.48 22.60 6.44
N ASP A 495 -7.40 21.63 6.27
CA ASP A 495 -7.22 20.29 6.84
C ASP A 495 -6.07 19.52 6.17
N ALA A 496 -5.71 19.86 4.93
CA ALA A 496 -4.55 19.30 4.23
C ALA A 496 -3.20 19.82 4.76
N LEU A 497 -3.20 20.77 5.70
CA LEU A 497 -1.99 21.10 6.45
C LEU A 497 -1.58 19.97 7.39
N GLU A 498 -2.43 18.96 7.61
CA GLU A 498 -2.09 17.77 8.39
C GLU A 498 -1.54 18.11 9.78
N LEU A 499 -2.13 19.13 10.41
CA LEU A 499 -1.81 19.57 11.78
C LEU A 499 -2.49 18.65 12.79
N ARG A 500 -2.06 17.40 12.81
CA ARG A 500 -2.66 16.31 13.59
C ARG A 500 -1.62 15.28 14.00
N LYS A 501 -2.08 14.29 14.75
CA LYS A 501 -1.28 13.14 15.17
C LYS A 501 -1.28 12.06 14.10
N PHE A 502 -0.11 11.49 13.85
CA PHE A 502 0.07 10.35 12.96
C PHE A 502 0.80 9.22 13.67
N THR A 503 0.54 8.00 13.22
CA THR A 503 1.36 6.82 13.49
C THR A 503 1.73 6.20 12.16
N PHE A 504 3.02 6.09 11.89
CA PHE A 504 3.57 5.51 10.67
C PHE A 504 4.24 4.20 11.01
N GLU A 505 3.82 3.12 10.34
CA GLU A 505 4.38 1.78 10.48
C GLU A 505 5.04 1.37 9.16
N TYR A 506 6.31 1.00 9.25
CA TYR A 506 7.10 0.52 8.12
C TYR A 506 8.18 -0.44 8.62
N ALA A 507 8.78 -1.20 7.70
CA ALA A 507 9.79 -2.19 8.02
C ALA A 507 10.84 -2.29 6.92
N ILE A 508 12.02 -2.77 7.30
CA ILE A 508 13.08 -3.15 6.36
C ILE A 508 13.53 -4.58 6.62
N GLU A 509 13.87 -5.29 5.54
CA GLU A 509 14.44 -6.63 5.60
C GLU A 509 15.60 -6.72 4.60
N PRO A 510 16.87 -6.63 5.07
CA PRO A 510 18.03 -6.95 4.26
C PRO A 510 18.04 -8.43 3.89
N HIS A 511 18.41 -8.75 2.65
CA HIS A 511 18.44 -10.13 2.15
C HIS A 511 19.60 -10.40 1.19
N GLU A 512 19.88 -11.67 0.98
CA GLU A 512 20.83 -12.16 -0.03
C GLU A 512 20.13 -12.43 -1.35
N GLY A 513 20.82 -12.14 -2.46
CA GLY A 513 20.29 -12.31 -3.80
C GLY A 513 19.35 -11.17 -4.23
N ASP A 514 18.45 -11.49 -5.15
CA ASP A 514 17.37 -10.61 -5.59
C ASP A 514 16.04 -10.91 -4.87
N TRP A 515 15.04 -10.04 -5.04
CA TRP A 515 13.72 -10.19 -4.41
C TRP A 515 13.00 -11.52 -4.74
N ARG A 516 13.31 -12.17 -5.87
CA ARG A 516 12.72 -13.47 -6.25
C ARG A 516 13.35 -14.59 -5.45
N GLN A 517 14.68 -14.61 -5.36
CA GLN A 517 15.45 -15.58 -4.59
C GLN A 517 15.13 -15.48 -3.10
N ALA A 518 15.04 -14.25 -2.58
CA ALA A 518 14.68 -13.97 -1.19
C ALA A 518 13.17 -14.09 -0.90
N ARG A 519 12.33 -14.22 -1.93
CA ARG A 519 10.86 -14.38 -1.83
C ARG A 519 10.18 -13.24 -1.08
N MET A 520 10.62 -12.02 -1.37
CA MET A 520 10.21 -10.83 -0.61
C MET A 520 8.73 -10.47 -0.77
N TYR A 521 8.11 -10.92 -1.86
CA TYR A 521 6.66 -10.88 -2.03
C TYR A 521 5.91 -11.64 -0.92
N ARG A 522 6.43 -12.76 -0.39
CA ARG A 522 5.79 -13.46 0.75
C ARG A 522 6.04 -12.74 2.06
N ARG A 523 7.29 -12.33 2.29
CA ARG A 523 7.68 -11.63 3.53
C ARG A 523 6.90 -10.34 3.73
N ALA A 524 6.63 -9.62 2.64
CA ALA A 524 5.76 -8.45 2.64
C ALA A 524 4.30 -8.80 2.98
N GLN A 525 3.76 -9.88 2.42
CA GLN A 525 2.41 -10.33 2.74
C GLN A 525 2.29 -10.76 4.21
N ASP A 526 3.27 -11.49 4.76
CA ASP A 526 3.34 -11.82 6.19
C ASP A 526 3.38 -10.56 7.07
N TYR A 527 4.10 -9.51 6.64
CA TYR A 527 4.12 -8.23 7.35
C TYR A 527 2.76 -7.52 7.32
N HIS A 528 2.00 -7.59 6.22
CA HIS A 528 0.70 -6.92 6.09
C HIS A 528 -0.42 -7.67 6.81
N HIS A 529 -0.44 -8.99 6.71
CA HIS A 529 -1.49 -9.86 7.22
C HIS A 529 -1.05 -10.56 8.51
N ARG A 530 -1.29 -9.90 9.64
CA ARG A 530 -0.89 -10.42 10.96
C ARG A 530 -1.71 -11.65 11.35
N LEU A 531 -1.07 -12.53 12.11
CA LEU A 531 -1.72 -13.64 12.80
C LEU A 531 -2.75 -13.12 13.81
N LEU A 532 -3.89 -13.81 13.93
CA LEU A 532 -5.04 -13.37 14.73
C LEU A 532 -5.21 -14.29 15.95
N PRO A 533 -4.78 -13.88 17.16
CA PRO A 533 -5.01 -14.64 18.38
C PRO A 533 -6.44 -14.52 18.88
N LEU A 534 -6.96 -15.61 19.43
CA LEU A 534 -8.25 -15.69 20.12
C LEU A 534 -8.12 -16.58 21.36
N GLN A 535 -8.54 -16.10 22.52
CA GLN A 535 -8.68 -16.97 23.69
C GLN A 535 -9.84 -17.95 23.47
N ALA A 536 -9.60 -19.22 23.70
CA ALA A 536 -10.55 -20.28 23.38
C ALA A 536 -10.57 -21.37 24.47
N ASN A 537 -11.78 -21.80 24.81
CA ASN A 537 -12.05 -22.94 25.68
C ASN A 537 -13.32 -23.62 25.18
N TYR A 538 -13.18 -24.53 24.22
CA TYR A 538 -14.28 -25.15 23.51
C TYR A 538 -14.05 -26.66 23.34
N SER A 539 -15.16 -27.40 23.24
CA SER A 539 -15.17 -28.86 23.10
C SER A 539 -15.88 -29.28 21.80
N GLY A 540 -15.58 -28.59 20.69
CA GLY A 540 -16.13 -28.93 19.38
C GLY A 540 -15.47 -30.16 18.73
N ASP A 541 -15.85 -30.47 17.49
CA ASP A 541 -15.43 -31.69 16.78
C ASP A 541 -14.17 -31.53 15.91
N LEU A 542 -13.79 -30.30 15.56
CA LEU A 542 -12.60 -30.03 14.74
C LEU A 542 -11.32 -30.20 15.56
N PRO A 543 -10.22 -30.66 14.94
CA PRO A 543 -8.94 -30.85 15.62
C PRO A 543 -8.35 -29.51 16.08
N GLY A 544 -7.42 -29.55 17.04
CA GLY A 544 -6.71 -28.37 17.55
C GLY A 544 -5.75 -27.70 16.54
N GLU A 545 -5.53 -28.30 15.38
CA GLU A 545 -4.77 -27.73 14.28
C GLU A 545 -5.44 -28.14 12.96
N LEU A 546 -5.66 -27.18 12.06
CA LEU A 546 -6.28 -27.43 10.75
C LEU A 546 -5.85 -26.36 9.74
N SER A 547 -5.55 -26.79 8.51
CA SER A 547 -5.44 -25.91 7.34
C SER A 547 -6.75 -25.97 6.56
N PHE A 548 -7.35 -24.81 6.26
CA PHE A 548 -8.53 -24.74 5.39
C PHE A 548 -8.15 -24.72 3.92
N LEU A 549 -7.03 -24.06 3.59
CA LEU A 549 -6.57 -23.88 2.23
C LEU A 549 -5.04 -23.73 2.21
N GLU A 550 -4.40 -24.47 1.32
CA GLU A 550 -2.97 -24.35 1.04
C GLU A 550 -2.77 -24.12 -0.47
N LEU A 551 -1.96 -23.12 -0.82
CA LEU A 551 -1.62 -22.77 -2.20
C LEU A 551 -0.11 -22.90 -2.43
N LYS A 552 0.25 -23.69 -3.45
CA LYS A 552 1.64 -23.98 -3.83
C LYS A 552 1.87 -23.78 -5.33
N PRO A 553 3.07 -23.38 -5.77
CA PRO A 553 4.27 -23.09 -4.98
C PRO A 553 4.26 -21.66 -4.43
N ASP A 554 5.41 -21.16 -3.99
CA ASP A 554 5.44 -19.98 -3.12
C ASP A 554 5.08 -18.65 -3.77
N ASN A 555 5.13 -18.60 -5.09
CA ASN A 555 4.90 -17.44 -5.94
C ASN A 555 3.43 -17.19 -6.31
N LEU A 556 2.51 -17.96 -5.73
CA LEU A 556 1.08 -17.77 -5.90
C LEU A 556 0.51 -17.04 -4.68
N ILE A 557 -0.09 -15.88 -4.91
CA ILE A 557 -0.63 -15.02 -3.86
C ILE A 557 -2.16 -15.03 -3.93
N LEU A 558 -2.81 -15.45 -2.85
CA LEU A 558 -4.27 -15.38 -2.71
C LEU A 558 -4.68 -13.91 -2.58
N SER A 559 -5.67 -13.49 -3.36
CA SER A 559 -6.22 -12.14 -3.33
C SER A 559 -7.70 -12.08 -2.98
N ALA A 560 -8.42 -13.22 -3.06
CA ALA A 560 -9.81 -13.30 -2.63
C ALA A 560 -10.21 -14.74 -2.29
N LEU A 561 -10.97 -14.90 -1.20
CA LEU A 561 -11.75 -16.09 -0.91
C LEU A 561 -13.13 -15.66 -0.39
N LYS A 562 -14.15 -15.82 -1.23
CA LYS A 562 -15.51 -15.34 -0.93
C LYS A 562 -16.58 -16.35 -1.33
N LYS A 563 -17.79 -16.19 -0.81
CA LYS A 563 -18.98 -16.84 -1.39
C LYS A 563 -19.33 -16.18 -2.72
N ALA A 564 -19.64 -16.96 -3.75
CA ALA A 564 -20.12 -16.46 -5.05
C ALA A 564 -21.41 -15.65 -4.90
N GLU A 565 -21.60 -14.65 -5.75
CA GLU A 565 -22.82 -13.87 -5.73
C GLU A 565 -24.00 -14.69 -6.27
N GLY A 566 -25.11 -14.73 -5.52
CA GLY A 566 -26.32 -15.46 -5.93
C GLY A 566 -26.24 -17.00 -5.93
N GLU A 567 -25.07 -17.58 -5.64
CA GLU A 567 -24.85 -19.04 -5.68
C GLU A 567 -24.24 -19.56 -4.38
N ASP A 568 -24.47 -20.84 -4.06
CA ASP A 568 -23.81 -21.55 -2.95
C ASP A 568 -22.50 -22.20 -3.40
N ARG A 569 -21.61 -21.37 -3.95
CA ARG A 569 -20.28 -21.73 -4.41
C ARG A 569 -19.24 -20.79 -3.81
N VAL A 570 -17.98 -21.20 -3.85
CA VAL A 570 -16.84 -20.39 -3.40
C VAL A 570 -16.11 -19.82 -4.60
N ILE A 571 -15.73 -18.55 -4.52
CA ILE A 571 -14.81 -17.90 -5.42
C ILE A 571 -13.46 -17.79 -4.73
N LEU A 572 -12.42 -18.25 -5.41
CA LEU A 572 -11.04 -18.19 -4.97
C LEU A 572 -10.23 -17.53 -6.07
N ARG A 573 -9.53 -16.45 -5.76
CA ARG A 573 -8.68 -15.72 -6.71
C ARG A 573 -7.25 -15.66 -6.21
N PHE A 574 -6.31 -15.94 -7.10
CA PHE A 574 -4.89 -15.79 -6.83
C PHE A 574 -4.15 -15.33 -8.10
N PHE A 575 -2.92 -14.89 -7.94
CA PHE A 575 -2.08 -14.46 -9.05
C PHE A 575 -0.65 -14.96 -8.91
N GLU A 576 0.04 -15.09 -10.05
CA GLU A 576 1.47 -15.41 -10.11
C GLU A 576 2.31 -14.13 -10.00
N THR A 577 3.30 -14.09 -9.12
CA THR A 577 4.00 -12.82 -8.80
C THR A 577 5.46 -12.74 -9.27
N ARG A 578 6.11 -13.83 -9.69
CA ARG A 578 7.53 -13.84 -10.11
C ARG A 578 7.72 -13.55 -11.59
N GLY A 579 6.68 -13.72 -12.41
CA GLY A 579 6.73 -13.63 -13.86
C GLY A 579 7.21 -14.93 -14.51
N GLU A 580 6.85 -16.08 -13.96
CA GLU A 580 7.25 -17.40 -14.48
C GLU A 580 6.05 -18.35 -14.64
N ALA A 581 6.13 -19.24 -15.64
CA ALA A 581 5.12 -20.28 -15.83
C ALA A 581 5.16 -21.26 -14.65
N THR A 582 4.01 -21.49 -14.03
CA THR A 582 3.92 -22.15 -12.73
C THR A 582 2.85 -23.23 -12.72
N GLY A 583 3.20 -24.43 -12.24
CA GLY A 583 2.23 -25.47 -11.93
C GLY A 583 1.63 -25.24 -10.55
N ALA A 584 0.38 -24.77 -10.49
CA ALA A 584 -0.33 -24.50 -9.24
C ALA A 584 -0.95 -25.77 -8.65
N GLU A 585 -0.82 -25.94 -7.34
CA GLU A 585 -1.51 -26.94 -6.55
C GLU A 585 -2.28 -26.25 -5.41
N LEU A 586 -3.60 -26.42 -5.43
CA LEU A 586 -4.51 -25.92 -4.40
C LEU A 586 -5.04 -27.12 -3.61
N ARG A 587 -4.86 -27.09 -2.29
CA ARG A 587 -5.45 -28.08 -1.37
C ARG A 587 -6.49 -27.39 -0.49
N VAL A 588 -7.63 -28.04 -0.30
CA VAL A 588 -8.73 -27.52 0.52
C VAL A 588 -9.22 -28.58 1.52
N PHE A 589 -9.71 -28.14 2.68
CA PHE A 589 -10.11 -29.03 3.77
C PHE A 589 -11.37 -29.88 3.48
N LYS A 590 -12.16 -29.52 2.47
CA LYS A 590 -13.39 -30.22 2.08
C LYS A 590 -13.27 -30.76 0.65
N PRO A 591 -13.78 -31.96 0.36
CA PRO A 591 -13.84 -32.46 -1.01
C PRO A 591 -14.62 -31.50 -1.91
N VAL A 592 -14.06 -31.20 -3.07
CA VAL A 592 -14.68 -30.38 -4.12
C VAL A 592 -15.39 -31.31 -5.09
N LYS A 593 -16.67 -31.07 -5.33
CA LYS A 593 -17.49 -31.84 -6.28
C LYS A 593 -17.24 -31.39 -7.72
N ARG A 594 -17.11 -30.07 -7.92
CA ARG A 594 -16.91 -29.45 -9.24
C ARG A 594 -16.11 -28.16 -9.09
N ALA A 595 -15.28 -27.88 -10.09
CA ALA A 595 -14.51 -26.67 -10.17
C ALA A 595 -14.51 -26.11 -11.60
N TRP A 596 -14.42 -24.79 -11.69
CA TRP A 596 -14.30 -24.08 -12.96
C TRP A 596 -13.28 -22.95 -12.84
N THR A 597 -12.55 -22.67 -13.91
CA THR A 597 -11.95 -21.34 -14.12
C THR A 597 -13.04 -20.39 -14.59
N VAL A 598 -13.02 -19.16 -14.09
CA VAL A 598 -13.95 -18.08 -14.46
C VAL A 598 -13.18 -16.77 -14.62
N ASN A 599 -13.78 -15.80 -15.29
CA ASN A 599 -13.22 -14.46 -15.37
C ASN A 599 -13.44 -13.67 -14.05
N LEU A 600 -12.98 -12.42 -14.00
CA LEU A 600 -13.04 -11.61 -12.77
C LEU A 600 -14.47 -11.29 -12.32
N LEU A 601 -15.46 -11.37 -13.23
CA LEU A 601 -16.89 -11.18 -12.98
C LEU A 601 -17.61 -12.49 -12.60
N GLU A 602 -16.86 -13.56 -12.34
CA GLU A 602 -17.38 -14.90 -12.02
C GLU A 602 -18.12 -15.58 -13.20
N GLN A 603 -17.91 -15.10 -14.42
CA GLN A 603 -18.53 -15.59 -15.66
C GLN A 603 -17.58 -16.48 -16.47
N GLU A 604 -18.09 -17.07 -17.56
CA GLU A 604 -17.29 -17.85 -18.53
C GLU A 604 -16.56 -19.04 -17.90
N ALA A 605 -17.34 -20.06 -17.54
CA ALA A 605 -16.86 -21.21 -16.80
C ALA A 605 -16.24 -22.28 -17.72
N GLN A 606 -14.94 -22.56 -17.55
CA GLN A 606 -14.30 -23.75 -18.10
C GLN A 606 -14.05 -24.77 -16.99
N SER A 607 -14.54 -26.00 -17.16
CA SER A 607 -14.41 -27.05 -16.14
C SER A 607 -12.96 -27.44 -15.87
N LEU A 608 -12.66 -27.68 -14.61
CA LEU A 608 -11.38 -28.20 -14.13
C LEU A 608 -11.56 -29.60 -13.57
N GLU A 609 -10.55 -30.45 -13.78
CA GLU A 609 -10.46 -31.74 -13.10
C GLU A 609 -10.13 -31.53 -11.62
N VAL A 610 -10.75 -32.34 -10.79
CA VAL A 610 -10.62 -32.26 -9.33
C VAL A 610 -10.32 -33.65 -8.80
N ASP A 611 -9.30 -33.75 -7.95
CA ASP A 611 -8.98 -34.96 -7.20
C ASP A 611 -9.34 -34.75 -5.73
N ALA A 612 -10.61 -35.01 -5.40
CA ALA A 612 -11.21 -34.80 -4.08
C ALA A 612 -10.91 -33.42 -3.48
N GLN A 613 -9.85 -33.30 -2.68
CA GLN A 613 -9.44 -32.08 -1.98
C GLN A 613 -8.34 -31.29 -2.69
N THR A 614 -7.87 -31.76 -3.85
CA THR A 614 -6.73 -31.16 -4.56
C THR A 614 -7.13 -30.75 -5.98
N LEU A 615 -6.71 -29.55 -6.38
CA LEU A 615 -6.82 -29.03 -7.74
C LEU A 615 -5.43 -28.70 -8.28
N LYS A 616 -5.20 -29.03 -9.55
CA LYS A 616 -3.94 -28.74 -10.24
C LYS A 616 -4.20 -28.05 -11.57
N LEU A 617 -3.44 -27.01 -11.86
CA LEU A 617 -3.57 -26.22 -13.09
C LEU A 617 -2.26 -25.53 -13.44
N GLN A 618 -2.10 -25.20 -14.72
CA GLN A 618 -0.97 -24.41 -15.20
C GLN A 618 -1.34 -22.93 -15.18
N VAL A 619 -0.41 -22.10 -14.72
CA VAL A 619 -0.56 -20.66 -14.57
C VAL A 619 0.54 -19.97 -15.36
N LYS A 620 0.18 -18.99 -16.18
CA LYS A 620 1.12 -18.21 -16.99
C LYS A 620 1.80 -17.14 -16.12
N PRO A 621 2.96 -16.61 -16.56
CA PRO A 621 3.59 -15.45 -15.92
C PRO A 621 2.59 -14.32 -15.67
N PHE A 622 2.49 -13.85 -14.43
CA PHE A 622 1.59 -12.76 -14.01
C PHE A 622 0.08 -13.00 -14.29
N GLU A 623 -0.35 -14.25 -14.47
CA GLU A 623 -1.76 -14.56 -14.69
C GLU A 623 -2.57 -14.44 -13.39
N ILE A 624 -3.73 -13.78 -13.48
CA ILE A 624 -4.74 -13.75 -12.43
C ILE A 624 -5.71 -14.90 -12.70
N VAL A 625 -5.78 -15.84 -11.77
CA VAL A 625 -6.65 -17.02 -11.86
C VAL A 625 -7.81 -16.86 -10.90
N THR A 626 -9.04 -17.02 -11.39
CA THR A 626 -10.25 -17.09 -10.55
C THR A 626 -10.89 -18.47 -10.71
N LEU A 627 -11.09 -19.15 -9.59
CA LEU A 627 -11.73 -20.44 -9.50
C LEU A 627 -13.10 -20.31 -8.85
N LYS A 628 -14.09 -21.03 -9.40
CA LYS A 628 -15.41 -21.24 -8.79
C LYS A 628 -15.49 -22.69 -8.32
N LEU A 629 -15.72 -22.92 -7.02
CA LEU A 629 -15.70 -24.24 -6.38
C LEU A 629 -17.06 -24.60 -5.78
N GLU A 630 -17.49 -25.85 -6.00
CA GLU A 630 -18.69 -26.45 -5.41
C GLU A 630 -18.29 -27.58 -4.47
N PHE A 631 -18.69 -27.49 -3.20
CA PHE A 631 -18.35 -28.45 -2.12
C PHE A 631 -19.48 -29.45 -1.83
#